data_AF-T1G404-F1
#
_entry.id   AF-T1G404-F1
#
_cell.length_a   1.000
_cell.length_b   1.000
_cell.length_c   1.000
_cell.angle_alpha   90.00
_cell.angle_beta   90.00
_cell.angle_gamma   90.00
#
_symmetry.space_group_name_H-M   'P 1'
#
loop_
_entity.id
_entity.type
_entity.pdbx_description
1 polymer ?
#
loop_
_entity_poly.entity_id
_entity_poly.type
_entity_poly.pdbx_seq_one_letter_code
_entity_poly.pdbx_strand_id
1 'polypeptide(L)'
;MTNQLQYILKSVIKQTMNQKVAGPFLRPVDGKIYVVCDYYDVIKSPVDLSSIKKRLTNRQYQNASQCIADFRQMFANCITYNQDKNDVRINHFFQFLFV
;
A
#
# COMPACT_ATOMS: atom_id res chain seq x y z
N MET A 1 -22.59 -2.76 3.14
CA MET A 1 -21.57 -2.67 2.09
C MET A 1 -22.22 -2.00 0.89
N THR A 2 -21.72 -0.86 0.43
CA THR A 2 -22.27 -0.15 -0.75
C THR A 2 -21.83 -0.81 -2.07
N ASN A 3 -22.51 -0.49 -3.18
CA ASN A 3 -22.13 -0.99 -4.52
C ASN A 3 -20.68 -0.63 -4.88
N GLN A 4 -20.26 0.58 -4.52
CA GLN A 4 -18.88 1.03 -4.73
C GLN A 4 -17.88 0.20 -3.93
N LEU A 5 -18.14 -0.07 -2.64
CA LEU A 5 -17.26 -0.90 -1.81
C LEU A 5 -17.20 -2.36 -2.30
N GLN A 6 -18.32 -2.91 -2.79
CA GLN A 6 -18.34 -4.23 -3.43
C GLN A 6 -17.50 -4.27 -4.71
N TYR A 7 -17.60 -3.24 -5.55
CA TYR A 7 -16.80 -3.11 -6.76
C TYR A 7 -15.31 -3.02 -6.43
N ILE A 8 -14.94 -2.20 -5.44
CA ILE A 8 -13.55 -2.11 -4.98
C ILE A 8 -13.04 -3.47 -4.51
N LEU A 9 -13.83 -4.22 -3.73
CA LEU A 9 -13.41 -5.53 -3.22
C LEU A 9 -13.23 -6.56 -4.33
N LYS A 10 -14.20 -6.68 -5.24
CA LYS A 10 -14.24 -7.74 -6.25
C LYS A 10 -13.34 -7.45 -7.45
N SER A 11 -13.19 -6.19 -7.82
CA SER A 11 -12.48 -5.77 -9.03
C SER A 11 -11.15 -5.10 -8.68
N VAL A 12 -11.20 -3.96 -7.98
CA VAL A 12 -10.01 -3.11 -7.79
C VAL A 12 -8.94 -3.82 -6.98
N ILE A 13 -9.26 -4.29 -5.76
CA ILE A 13 -8.31 -5.00 -4.89
C ILE A 13 -7.70 -6.21 -5.60
N LYS A 14 -8.54 -7.02 -6.26
CA LYS A 14 -8.08 -8.22 -6.98
C LYS A 14 -7.10 -7.85 -8.11
N GLN A 15 -7.43 -6.85 -8.91
CA GLN A 15 -6.57 -6.41 -10.02
C GLN A 15 -5.28 -5.78 -9.51
N THR A 16 -5.35 -4.91 -8.49
CA THR A 16 -4.17 -4.25 -7.92
C THR A 16 -3.20 -5.27 -7.30
N MET A 17 -3.70 -6.25 -6.53
CA MET A 17 -2.85 -7.29 -5.92
C MET A 17 -2.20 -8.22 -6.95
N ASN A 18 -2.76 -8.35 -8.15
CA ASN A 18 -2.23 -9.19 -9.23
C ASN A 18 -1.24 -8.45 -10.14
N GLN A 19 -1.01 -7.16 -9.95
CA GLN A 19 -0.01 -6.43 -10.71
C GLN A 19 1.38 -6.97 -10.37
N LYS A 20 2.26 -7.08 -11.36
CA LYS A 20 3.66 -7.53 -11.18
C LYS A 20 4.40 -6.69 -10.13
N VAL A 21 4.00 -5.43 -10.01
CA VAL A 21 4.59 -4.40 -9.17
C VAL A 21 4.04 -4.41 -7.74
N ALA A 22 3.01 -5.22 -7.45
CA ALA A 22 2.28 -5.15 -6.19
C ALA A 22 3.05 -5.67 -4.98
N GLY A 23 4.11 -6.47 -5.20
CA GLY A 23 4.86 -7.20 -4.18
C GLY A 23 5.12 -6.41 -2.88
N PRO A 24 5.71 -5.20 -2.94
CA PRO A 24 6.03 -4.39 -1.76
C PRO A 24 4.80 -3.91 -0.98
N PHE A 25 3.61 -3.92 -1.58
CA PHE A 25 2.37 -3.47 -0.95
C PHE A 25 1.46 -4.61 -0.50
N LEU A 26 1.80 -5.87 -0.80
CA LEU A 26 0.92 -7.00 -0.51
C LEU A 26 0.74 -7.26 0.99
N ARG A 27 1.69 -6.83 1.82
CA ARG A 27 1.74 -7.05 3.26
C ARG A 27 2.34 -5.83 3.96
N PRO A 28 2.15 -5.67 5.28
CA PRO A 28 2.85 -4.65 6.04
C PRO A 28 4.37 -4.72 5.81
N VAL A 29 5.01 -3.56 5.76
CA VAL A 29 6.47 -3.46 5.58
C VAL A 29 7.16 -4.09 6.79
N ASP A 30 8.02 -5.09 6.56
CA ASP A 30 8.84 -5.66 7.62
C ASP A 30 10.21 -4.96 7.65
N GLY A 31 10.40 -4.09 8.66
CA GLY A 31 11.62 -3.30 8.82
C GLY A 31 12.91 -4.12 8.87
N LYS A 32 12.84 -5.38 9.34
CA LYS A 32 14.00 -6.27 9.48
C LYS A 32 14.35 -6.97 8.17
N ILE A 33 13.34 -7.36 7.39
CA ILE A 33 13.54 -8.10 6.14
C ILE A 33 14.11 -7.19 5.04
N TYR A 34 13.66 -5.93 5.00
CA TYR A 34 14.01 -5.01 3.91
C TYR A 34 15.15 -4.04 4.25
N VAL A 35 15.81 -4.19 5.40
CA VAL A 35 16.86 -3.26 5.87
C VAL A 35 16.34 -1.82 5.91
N VAL A 36 15.09 -1.65 6.35
CA VAL A 36 14.37 -0.38 6.50
C VAL A 36 13.99 -0.17 7.96
N CYS A 37 14.98 -0.25 8.84
CA CYS A 37 14.78 -0.26 10.28
C CYS A 37 14.09 1.00 10.82
N ASP A 38 14.22 2.14 10.12
CA ASP A 38 13.62 3.43 10.45
C ASP A 38 12.22 3.63 9.82
N TYR A 39 11.67 2.64 9.12
CA TYR A 39 10.41 2.80 8.39
C TYR A 39 9.25 3.26 9.28
N TYR A 40 9.07 2.63 10.45
CA TYR A 40 8.00 2.98 11.39
C TYR A 40 8.31 4.23 12.22
N ASP A 41 9.58 4.68 12.23
CA ASP A 41 9.95 5.97 12.81
C ASP A 41 9.60 7.12 11.85
N VAL A 42 9.72 6.90 10.54
CA VAL A 42 9.37 7.89 9.50
C VAL A 42 7.87 7.87 9.21
N ILE A 43 7.29 6.69 9.00
CA ILE A 43 5.91 6.51 8.54
C ILE A 43 4.95 6.28 9.72
N LYS A 44 4.15 7.31 10.01
CA LYS A 44 3.24 7.34 11.16
C LYS A 44 1.90 6.64 10.94
N SER A 45 1.53 6.38 9.69
CA SER A 45 0.25 5.73 9.34
C SER A 45 0.48 4.65 8.29
N PRO A 46 1.13 3.53 8.66
CA PRO A 46 1.41 2.44 7.73
C PRO A 46 0.12 1.78 7.23
N VAL A 47 0.05 1.54 5.92
CA VAL A 47 -1.08 0.89 5.25
C VAL A 47 -0.53 0.02 4.12
N ASP A 48 -1.15 -1.14 3.91
CA ASP A 48 -0.83 -2.12 2.86
C ASP A 48 -2.12 -2.75 2.29
N LEU A 49 -2.01 -3.44 1.15
CA LEU A 49 -3.16 -4.03 0.45
C LEU A 49 -3.86 -5.14 1.25
N SER A 50 -3.14 -5.91 2.07
CA SER A 50 -3.78 -6.92 2.94
C SER A 50 -4.61 -6.25 4.03
N SER A 51 -4.11 -5.16 4.61
CA SER A 51 -4.85 -4.34 5.58
C SER A 51 -6.09 -3.71 4.95
N ILE A 52 -5.98 -3.11 3.76
CA ILE A 52 -7.12 -2.52 3.04
C ILE A 52 -8.17 -3.58 2.73
N LYS A 53 -7.74 -4.74 2.20
CA LYS A 53 -8.63 -5.87 1.92
C LYS A 53 -9.33 -6.35 3.18
N LYS A 54 -8.62 -6.51 4.29
CA LYS A 54 -9.17 -6.95 5.59
C LYS A 54 -10.20 -5.95 6.13
N ARG A 55 -9.91 -4.65 6.10
CA ARG A 55 -10.86 -3.60 6.51
C ARG A 55 -12.12 -3.61 5.65
N LEU A 56 -11.95 -3.80 4.34
CA LEU A 56 -13.05 -3.88 3.39
C LEU A 56 -13.92 -5.12 3.62
N THR A 57 -13.33 -6.31 3.80
CA THR A 57 -14.09 -7.55 4.08
C THR A 57 -14.82 -7.48 5.42
N ASN A 58 -14.20 -6.85 6.42
CA ASN A 58 -14.76 -6.67 7.75
C ASN A 58 -15.75 -5.51 7.85
N ARG A 59 -16.11 -4.88 6.73
CA ARG A 59 -17.06 -3.75 6.66
C ARG A 59 -16.66 -2.55 7.54
N GLN A 60 -15.36 -2.31 7.67
CA GLN A 60 -14.81 -1.21 8.48
C GLN A 60 -14.83 0.14 7.75
N TYR A 61 -15.13 0.15 6.44
CA TYR A 61 -15.38 1.37 5.70
C TYR A 61 -16.87 1.65 5.58
N GLN A 62 -17.26 2.87 5.91
CA GLN A 62 -18.63 3.37 5.76
C GLN A 62 -18.95 3.71 4.30
N ASN A 63 -17.96 4.20 3.55
CA ASN A 63 -18.10 4.59 2.15
C ASN A 63 -16.80 4.37 1.36
N ALA A 64 -16.89 4.45 0.03
CA ALA A 64 -15.75 4.22 -0.86
C ALA A 64 -14.61 5.23 -0.64
N SER A 65 -14.93 6.47 -0.27
CA SER A 65 -13.93 7.51 -0.03
C SER A 65 -12.96 7.16 1.09
N GLN A 66 -13.43 6.50 2.17
CA GLN A 66 -12.55 6.02 3.24
C GLN A 66 -11.59 4.92 2.74
N CYS A 67 -12.07 3.99 1.91
CA CYS A 67 -11.21 2.97 1.33
C CYS A 67 -10.18 3.57 0.36
N ILE A 68 -10.58 4.53 -0.47
CA ILE A 68 -9.70 5.27 -1.38
C ILE A 68 -8.65 6.08 -0.61
N ALA A 69 -9.00 6.64 0.55
CA ALA A 69 -8.06 7.34 1.41
C ALA A 69 -6.93 6.43 1.89
N ASP A 70 -7.22 5.19 2.27
CA ASP A 70 -6.18 4.22 2.66
C ASP A 70 -5.27 3.83 1.49
N PHE A 71 -5.81 3.70 0.27
CA PHE A 71 -4.98 3.53 -0.93
C PHE A 71 -4.04 4.72 -1.15
N ARG A 72 -4.55 5.96 -1.04
CA ARG A 72 -3.74 7.18 -1.18
C ARG A 72 -2.67 7.24 -0.11
N GLN A 73 -2.99 6.88 1.14
CA GLN A 73 -2.03 6.86 2.24
C GLN A 73 -0.92 5.84 2.00
N MET A 74 -1.25 4.64 1.50
CA MET A 74 -0.26 3.62 1.13
C MET A 74 0.75 4.16 0.09
N PHE A 75 0.28 4.82 -0.96
CA PHE A 75 1.16 5.44 -1.96
C PHE A 75 1.94 6.64 -1.39
N ALA A 76 1.30 7.48 -0.60
CA ALA A 76 1.97 8.62 0.04
C ALA A 76 3.10 8.16 0.97
N ASN A 77 2.90 7.10 1.76
CA ASN A 77 3.95 6.51 2.59
C ASN A 77 5.15 6.05 1.77
N CYS A 78 4.88 5.42 0.62
CA CYS A 78 5.93 5.00 -0.30
C CYS A 78 6.70 6.23 -0.81
N ILE A 79 6.03 7.28 -1.25
CA ILE A 79 6.71 8.49 -1.72
C ILE A 79 7.52 9.13 -0.59
N THR A 80 6.90 9.39 0.56
CA THR A 80 7.54 10.04 1.72
C THR A 80 8.77 9.29 2.21
N TYR A 81 8.69 7.96 2.36
CA TYR A 81 9.81 7.19 2.86
C TYR A 81 11.00 7.17 1.90
N ASN A 82 10.74 7.28 0.59
CA ASN A 82 11.76 7.09 -0.45
C ASN A 82 12.25 8.40 -1.08
N GLN A 83 11.55 9.52 -0.90
CA GLN A 83 11.89 10.80 -1.52
C GLN A 83 13.25 11.37 -1.06
N ASP A 84 13.68 11.08 0.18
CA ASP A 84 14.96 11.57 0.72
C ASP A 84 16.10 10.54 0.59
N LYS A 85 15.81 9.30 0.17
CA LYS A 85 16.79 8.23 0.05
C LYS A 85 17.30 8.13 -1.39
N ASN A 86 18.21 9.03 -1.77
CA ASN A 86 18.99 9.00 -3.03
C ASN A 86 19.92 7.77 -3.20
N ASP A 87 19.71 6.69 -2.44
CA ASP A 87 20.58 5.50 -2.47
C ASP A 87 20.29 4.67 -3.73
N VAL A 88 21.32 4.54 -4.57
CA VAL A 88 21.33 3.81 -5.85
C VAL A 88 20.83 2.35 -5.71
N ARG A 89 20.90 1.75 -4.51
CA ARG A 89 20.37 0.40 -4.24
C ARG A 89 18.84 0.32 -4.20
N ILE A 90 18.18 1.42 -3.85
CA ILE A 90 16.72 1.56 -3.88
C ILE A 90 16.25 1.70 -5.33
N ASN A 91 17.05 2.35 -6.19
CA ASN A 91 16.70 2.61 -7.59
C ASN A 91 16.40 1.35 -8.45
N HIS A 92 17.04 0.21 -8.15
CA HIS A 92 16.76 -1.05 -8.88
C HIS A 92 15.43 -1.71 -8.44
N PHE A 93 14.97 -1.44 -7.22
CA PHE A 93 13.66 -1.89 -6.72
C PHE A 93 12.52 -0.96 -7.17
N PHE A 94 12.83 0.32 -7.41
CA PHE A 94 11.88 1.37 -7.79
C PHE A 94 11.53 1.41 -9.28
N GLN A 95 12.41 0.94 -10.17
CA GLN A 95 12.06 0.81 -11.60
C GLN A 95 10.88 -0.14 -11.84
N PHE A 96 10.61 -1.07 -10.93
CA PHE A 96 9.47 -1.98 -11.03
C PHE A 96 8.16 -1.39 -10.50
N LEU A 97 8.13 -0.20 -9.91
CA LEU A 97 6.91 0.37 -9.32
C LEU A 97 6.26 1.49 -10.14
N PHE A 98 6.95 2.02 -11.16
CA PHE A 98 6.46 3.13 -11.99
C PHE A 98 6.58 2.92 -13.51
N VAL A 99 6.72 1.67 -13.98
CA VAL A 99 6.59 1.31 -15.41
C VAL A 99 5.59 0.19 -15.59
#